data_AF-A0A6G9CQT1-F1
#
_entry.id   AF-A0A6G9CQT1-F1
#
_cell.length_a   1.000
_cell.length_b   1.000
_cell.length_c   1.000
_cell.angle_alpha   90.00
_cell.angle_beta   90.00
_cell.angle_gamma   90.00
#
_symmetry.space_group_name_H-M   'P 1'
#
loop_
_entity.id
_entity.type
_entity.pdbx_description
1 polymer ?
#
loop_
_entity_poly.entity_id
_entity_poly.type
_entity_poly.pdbx_seq_one_letter_code
_entity_poly.pdbx_strand_id
1 'polypeptide(L)'
;MPVDSTPWSAAIAHVSGLSKGGPLDRNHRVTLHFHPDLPSERGLTLASIARQGTYVTQFESRTSNGGLTAHHGGDRWRWESRIFGGAYDEREPSERPKR
;
A
#
# COMPACT_ATOMS: atom_id res chain seq x y z
N MET A 1 19.60 20.46 4.35
CA MET A 1 18.23 19.89 4.26
C MET A 1 18.20 18.67 5.15
N PRO A 2 17.25 18.51 6.08
CA PRO A 2 17.19 17.29 6.88
C PRO A 2 16.93 16.12 5.94
N VAL A 3 17.74 15.08 6.07
CA VAL A 3 17.55 13.82 5.34
C VAL A 3 16.25 13.24 5.86
N ASP A 4 15.24 13.19 5.01
CA ASP A 4 13.91 12.74 5.39
C ASP A 4 14.00 11.24 5.71
N SER A 5 14.11 10.89 7.00
CA SER A 5 14.45 9.53 7.49
C SER A 5 13.23 8.65 7.72
N THR A 6 12.12 8.96 7.06
CA THR A 6 10.89 8.18 7.17
C THR A 6 11.02 6.81 6.48
N PRO A 7 10.28 5.79 6.93
CA PRO A 7 10.18 4.50 6.23
C PRO A 7 9.80 4.65 4.76
N TRP A 8 8.94 5.65 4.47
CA TRP A 8 8.52 5.98 3.13
C TRP A 8 9.69 6.41 2.26
N SER A 9 10.50 7.36 2.73
CA SER A 9 11.67 7.85 1.99
C SER A 9 12.69 6.73 1.73
N ALA A 10 12.92 5.86 2.73
CA ALA A 10 13.79 4.69 2.58
C ALA A 10 13.25 3.68 1.55
N ALA A 11 11.94 3.40 1.59
CA ALA A 11 11.27 2.52 0.64
C ALA A 11 11.34 3.06 -0.79
N ILE A 12 11.10 4.36 -0.99
CA ILE A 12 11.22 5.01 -2.31
C ILE A 12 12.66 4.97 -2.82
N ALA A 13 13.64 5.24 -1.96
CA ALA A 13 15.05 5.16 -2.33
C ALA A 13 15.45 3.74 -2.76
N HIS A 14 15.00 2.71 -2.02
CA HIS A 14 15.23 1.31 -2.35
C HIS A 14 14.65 0.94 -3.72
N VAL A 15 13.36 1.21 -3.94
CA VAL A 15 12.69 0.90 -5.21
C VAL A 15 13.31 1.67 -6.37
N SER A 16 13.70 2.92 -6.15
CA SER A 16 14.39 3.74 -7.17
C SER A 16 15.75 3.14 -7.56
N GLY A 17 16.51 2.61 -6.59
CA GLY A 17 17.79 1.94 -6.86
C GLY A 17 17.67 0.64 -7.64
N LEU A 18 16.51 -0.04 -7.56
CA LEU A 18 16.21 -1.24 -8.35
C LEU A 18 15.59 -0.93 -9.73
N SER A 19 15.05 0.28 -9.89
CA SER A 19 14.34 0.70 -11.10
C SER A 19 15.32 1.08 -12.21
N LYS A 20 14.90 0.88 -13.46
CA LYS A 20 15.65 1.29 -14.66
C LYS A 20 14.77 2.15 -15.55
N GLY A 21 15.40 3.09 -16.27
CA GLY A 21 14.70 4.04 -17.13
C GLY A 21 14.44 5.39 -16.43
N GLY A 22 13.83 6.31 -17.16
CA GLY A 22 13.40 7.60 -16.63
C GLY A 22 12.07 7.52 -15.89
N PRO A 23 11.65 8.61 -15.22
CA PRO A 23 10.33 8.70 -14.63
C PRO A 23 9.23 8.42 -15.66
N LEU A 24 8.17 7.70 -15.24
CA LEU A 24 6.96 7.58 -16.04
C LEU A 24 6.36 8.97 -16.28
N ASP A 25 5.82 9.21 -17.48
CA ASP A 25 5.06 10.43 -17.75
C ASP A 25 3.89 10.52 -16.78
N ARG A 26 3.80 11.65 -16.06
CA ARG A 26 2.77 11.92 -15.05
C ARG A 26 1.36 12.00 -15.63
N ASN A 27 1.24 12.10 -16.96
CA ASN A 27 -0.04 12.05 -17.66
C ASN A 27 -0.55 10.62 -17.91
N HIS A 28 0.21 9.58 -17.54
CA HIS A 28 -0.30 8.21 -17.61
C HIS A 28 -1.53 8.04 -16.73
N ARG A 29 -2.54 7.38 -17.30
CA ARG A 29 -3.78 7.06 -16.59
C ARG A 29 -3.53 5.86 -15.69
N VAL A 30 -3.85 6.02 -14.41
CA VAL A 30 -3.89 4.91 -13.46
C VAL A 30 -5.30 4.34 -13.44
N THR A 31 -5.42 3.02 -13.65
CA THR A 31 -6.69 2.31 -13.50
C THR A 31 -6.72 1.61 -12.15
N LEU A 32 -7.75 1.88 -11.35
CA LEU A 32 -7.99 1.22 -10.08
C LEU A 32 -9.06 0.14 -10.25
N HIS A 33 -8.73 -1.11 -9.89
CA HIS A 33 -9.67 -2.24 -9.92
C HIS A 33 -10.16 -2.54 -8.50
N PHE A 34 -11.47 -2.61 -8.31
CA PHE A 34 -12.09 -2.95 -7.02
C PHE A 34 -13.44 -3.63 -7.21
N HIS A 35 -13.91 -4.36 -6.19
CA HIS A 35 -15.26 -4.91 -6.15
C HIS A 35 -16.24 -3.86 -5.63
N PRO A 36 -17.24 -3.42 -6.41
CA PRO A 36 -18.11 -2.30 -6.04
C PRO A 36 -18.98 -2.61 -4.81
N ASP A 37 -19.36 -3.88 -4.62
CA ASP A 37 -20.35 -4.33 -3.64
C ASP A 37 -19.73 -4.98 -2.40
N LEU A 38 -18.44 -4.77 -2.17
CA LEU A 38 -17.76 -5.37 -1.03
C LEU A 38 -18.17 -4.64 0.26
N PRO A 39 -18.73 -5.34 1.27
CA PRO A 39 -19.18 -4.69 2.49
C PRO A 39 -18.02 -4.19 3.37
N SER A 40 -18.21 -3.04 4.00
CA SER A 40 -17.31 -2.49 5.03
C SER A 40 -18.13 -1.82 6.14
N GLU A 41 -17.49 -1.39 7.23
CA GLU A 41 -18.13 -0.56 8.28
C GLU A 41 -18.70 0.77 7.73
N ARG A 42 -18.28 1.18 6.52
CA ARG A 42 -18.69 2.43 5.87
C ARG A 42 -19.69 2.23 4.72
N GLY A 43 -20.20 1.01 4.53
CA GLY A 43 -21.09 0.62 3.43
C GLY A 43 -20.35 -0.12 2.30
N LEU A 44 -21.00 -0.25 1.15
CA LEU A 44 -20.39 -0.85 -0.05
C LEU A 44 -19.24 0.02 -0.57
N THR A 45 -18.18 -0.60 -1.08
CA THR A 45 -16.97 0.08 -1.57
C THR A 45 -17.27 1.26 -2.49
N LEU A 46 -18.08 1.06 -3.54
CA LEU A 46 -18.38 2.14 -4.49
C LEU A 46 -19.12 3.31 -3.82
N ALA A 47 -20.10 3.01 -2.95
CA ALA A 47 -20.84 4.02 -2.22
C ALA A 47 -19.95 4.80 -1.24
N SER A 48 -19.01 4.13 -0.59
CA SER A 48 -18.04 4.78 0.31
C SER A 48 -17.11 5.72 -0.46
N ILE A 49 -16.61 5.29 -1.62
CA ILE A 49 -15.75 6.11 -2.49
C ILE A 49 -16.53 7.33 -2.99
N ALA A 50 -17.75 7.14 -3.50
CA ALA A 50 -18.59 8.22 -4.00
C ALA A 50 -18.86 9.29 -2.93
N ARG A 51 -19.01 8.87 -1.66
CA ARG A 51 -19.24 9.77 -0.53
C ARG A 51 -17.99 10.50 -0.04
N GLN A 52 -16.84 9.84 -0.03
CA GLN A 52 -15.62 10.35 0.62
C GLN A 52 -14.58 10.89 -0.38
N GLY A 53 -14.74 10.63 -1.67
CA GLY A 53 -13.76 10.95 -2.71
C GLY A 53 -12.43 10.18 -2.58
N THR A 54 -12.34 9.23 -1.64
CA THR A 54 -11.12 8.51 -1.30
C THR A 54 -11.38 7.01 -1.34
N TYR A 55 -10.46 6.26 -1.96
CA TYR A 55 -10.45 4.81 -1.89
C TYR A 55 -9.96 4.37 -0.52
N VAL A 56 -10.83 3.68 0.22
CA VAL A 56 -10.59 3.25 1.59
C VAL A 56 -10.02 1.83 1.61
N THR A 57 -8.99 1.65 2.42
CA THR A 57 -8.05 0.53 2.30
C THR A 57 -8.59 -0.78 2.86
N GLN A 58 -7.97 -1.90 2.48
CA GLN A 58 -8.32 -3.26 2.93
C GLN A 58 -8.42 -3.43 4.47
N PHE A 59 -7.74 -2.55 5.22
CA PHE A 59 -7.72 -2.56 6.68
C PHE A 59 -9.01 -1.99 7.30
N GLU A 60 -9.66 -1.05 6.61
CA GLU A 60 -10.93 -0.45 7.02
C GLU A 60 -12.14 -1.24 6.44
N SER A 61 -11.95 -2.00 5.36
CA SER A 61 -12.99 -2.87 4.78
C SER A 61 -12.92 -4.35 5.20
N ARG A 62 -11.84 -4.78 5.90
CA ARG A 62 -11.56 -6.18 6.30
C ARG A 62 -11.61 -7.19 5.16
N THR A 63 -11.35 -6.75 3.94
CA THR A 63 -11.42 -7.61 2.76
C THR A 63 -10.02 -7.81 2.17
N SER A 64 -9.68 -9.05 1.81
CA SER A 64 -8.33 -9.43 1.41
C SER A 64 -8.34 -10.18 0.08
N ASN A 65 -7.36 -9.88 -0.79
CA ASN A 65 -7.07 -10.63 -2.01
C ASN A 65 -6.07 -11.79 -1.80
N GLY A 66 -5.72 -12.13 -0.55
CA GLY A 66 -4.84 -13.26 -0.29
C GLY A 66 -4.31 -13.30 1.14
N GLY A 67 -4.80 -14.27 1.90
CA GLY A 67 -4.19 -14.83 3.12
C GLY A 67 -3.91 -13.88 4.30
N LEU A 68 -4.27 -14.29 5.52
CA LEU A 68 -3.92 -13.57 6.76
C LEU A 68 -2.45 -13.83 7.19
N THR A 69 -1.49 -13.72 6.27
CA THR A 69 -0.06 -13.95 6.56
C THR A 69 0.70 -12.65 6.89
N ALA A 70 -0.02 -11.60 7.29
CA ALA A 70 0.52 -10.30 7.68
C ALA A 70 1.08 -10.30 9.12
N HIS A 71 1.83 -11.34 9.50
CA HIS A 71 2.58 -11.44 10.75
C HIS A 71 4.08 -11.55 10.43
N HIS A 72 4.95 -11.26 11.39
CA HIS A 72 6.40 -11.35 11.21
C HIS A 72 6.80 -12.74 10.70
N GLY A 73 7.60 -12.79 9.63
CA GLY A 73 8.00 -14.05 8.98
C GLY A 73 6.95 -14.70 8.06
N GLY A 74 5.71 -14.19 8.02
CA GLY A 74 4.69 -14.65 7.08
C GLY A 74 4.91 -14.18 5.64
N ASP A 75 4.22 -14.78 4.67
CA ASP A 75 4.44 -14.51 3.24
C ASP A 75 4.23 -13.04 2.87
N ARG A 76 3.21 -12.40 3.44
CA ARG A 76 2.95 -10.97 3.21
C ARG A 76 4.07 -10.09 3.78
N TRP A 77 4.63 -10.45 4.94
CA TRP A 77 5.75 -9.74 5.54
C TRP A 77 7.01 -9.89 4.68
N ARG A 78 7.36 -11.12 4.27
CA ARG A 78 8.53 -11.40 3.42
C ARG A 78 8.44 -10.70 2.07
N TRP A 79 7.26 -10.71 1.45
CA TRP A 79 7.03 -9.98 0.19
C TRP A 79 7.26 -8.48 0.36
N GLU A 80 6.78 -7.89 1.46
CA GLU A 80 6.93 -6.46 1.71
C GLU A 80 8.38 -6.07 1.99
N SER A 81 9.03 -6.82 2.87
CA SER A 81 10.45 -6.66 3.19
C SER A 81 11.28 -6.68 1.90
N ARG A 82 11.00 -7.63 0.99
CA ARG A 82 11.70 -7.73 -0.29
C ARG A 82 11.46 -6.55 -1.22
N ILE A 83 10.23 -6.04 -1.35
CA ILE A 83 9.93 -4.95 -2.29
C ILE A 83 10.42 -3.59 -1.79
N PHE A 84 10.38 -3.36 -0.48
CA PHE A 84 10.75 -2.07 0.11
C PHE A 84 12.10 -2.09 0.83
N GLY A 85 12.88 -3.15 0.66
CA GLY A 85 14.23 -3.26 1.24
C GLY A 85 14.25 -3.25 2.76
N GLY A 86 13.24 -3.86 3.40
CA GLY A 86 13.11 -3.95 4.85
C GLY A 86 12.73 -2.63 5.54
N ALA A 87 12.38 -1.57 4.79
CA ALA A 87 12.08 -0.25 5.34
C ALA A 87 10.96 -0.24 6.41
N TYR A 88 10.12 -1.28 6.45
CA TYR A 88 8.98 -1.41 7.35
C TYR A 88 9.08 -2.60 8.32
N ASP A 89 10.19 -3.33 8.35
CA ASP A 89 10.27 -4.62 9.05
C ASP A 89 10.13 -4.48 10.58
N GLU A 90 10.63 -3.36 11.12
CA GLU A 90 10.56 -2.99 12.54
C GLU A 90 9.53 -1.87 12.82
N ARG A 91 8.64 -1.58 11.86
CA ARG A 91 7.67 -0.48 12.00
C ARG A 91 6.29 -0.98 12.42
N GLU A 92 5.57 -0.12 13.12
CA GLU A 92 4.21 -0.42 13.55
C GLU A 92 3.30 -0.65 12.34
N PRO A 93 2.31 -1.56 12.42
CA PRO A 93 1.40 -1.85 11.31
C PRO A 93 0.71 -0.60 10.72
N SER A 94 0.50 0.45 11.52
CA SER A 94 -0.11 1.72 11.11
C SER A 94 0.80 2.58 10.22
N GLU A 95 2.12 2.36 10.26
CA GLU A 95 3.11 3.09 9.48
C GLU A 95 3.44 2.40 8.14
N ARG A 96 2.95 1.17 7.95
CA ARG A 96 3.18 0.37 6.74
C ARG A 96 2.29 0.89 5.60
N PRO A 97 2.71 0.74 4.32
CA PRO A 97 1.95 1.22 3.18
C PRO A 97 0.54 0.64 3.16
N LYS A 98 -0.46 1.51 3.02
CA LYS A 98 -1.85 1.06 2.88
C LYS A 98 -2.09 0.51 1.47
N ARG A 99 -2.91 -0.54 1.37
CA ARG A 99 -3.42 -1.08 0.11
C ARG A 99 -4.85 -0.63 -0.14
#